data_AF-A0A845XX74-F1
#
_entry.id   AF-A0A845XX74-F1
#
_cell.length_a   1.000
_cell.length_b   1.000
_cell.length_c   1.000
_cell.angle_alpha   90.00
_cell.angle_beta   90.00
_cell.angle_gamma   90.00
#
_symmetry.space_group_name_H-M   'P 1'
#
loop_
_entity.id
_entity.type
_entity.pdbx_description
1 polymer ?
#
loop_
_entity_poly.entity_id
_entity_poly.type
_entity_poly.pdbx_seq_one_letter_code
_entity_poly.pdbx_strand_id
1 'polypeptide(L)' 'WFRERYLPTGDGLDDWRVSPLAADDLSNLPPALIITAEFDPLRDQGIAYAEQLRAAGVPVEHTNYDGQVCNLNR' A
#
# COMPACT_ATOMS: atom_id res chain seq x y z
N TRP A 1 16.97 1.57 6.73
CA TRP A 1 16.80 2.80 7.54
C TRP A 1 15.39 2.99 8.11
N PHE A 2 14.36 3.43 7.36
CA PHE A 2 13.02 3.72 7.95
C PHE A 2 12.47 2.54 8.74
N ARG A 3 12.54 1.35 8.15
CA ARG A 3 12.14 0.09 8.79
C ARG A 3 12.87 -0.17 10.11
N GLU A 4 14.20 -0.05 10.16
CA GLU A 4 15.00 -0.27 11.37
C GLU A 4 14.69 0.75 12.48
N ARG A 5 14.27 1.97 12.10
CA ARG A 5 13.88 2.99 13.09
C ARG A 5 12.48 2.76 13.64
N TYR A 6 11.58 2.23 12.83
CA TYR A 6 10.20 1.94 13.25
C TYR A 6 10.05 0.59 13.96
N LEU A 7 10.83 -0.42 13.53
CA LEU A 7 10.88 -1.78 14.10
C LEU A 7 12.33 -2.12 14.49
N PRO A 8 12.78 -1.69 15.68
CA PRO A 8 14.18 -1.87 16.10
C PRO A 8 14.62 -3.33 16.22
N THR A 9 13.71 -4.24 16.55
CA THR A 9 14.02 -5.69 16.65
C THR A 9 13.88 -6.42 15.32
N GLY A 10 13.26 -5.78 14.31
CA GLY A 10 12.98 -6.39 13.02
C GLY A 10 11.82 -7.40 13.00
N ASP A 11 11.21 -7.67 14.16
CA ASP A 11 10.02 -8.52 14.27
C ASP A 11 8.75 -7.78 13.85
N GLY A 12 7.71 -8.53 13.46
CA GLY A 12 6.38 -7.98 13.16
C GLY A 12 6.25 -7.34 11.77
N LEU A 13 7.14 -7.68 10.83
CA LEU A 13 7.01 -7.22 9.43
C LEU A 13 5.75 -7.75 8.73
N ASP A 14 5.27 -8.90 9.17
CA ASP A 14 4.05 -9.57 8.76
C ASP A 14 2.82 -9.16 9.56
N ASP A 15 2.98 -8.34 10.61
CA ASP A 15 1.85 -7.80 11.37
C ASP A 15 1.02 -6.88 10.47
N TRP A 16 -0.29 -7.11 10.39
CA TRP A 16 -1.20 -6.32 9.56
C TRP A 16 -1.18 -4.81 9.88
N ARG A 17 -0.79 -4.44 11.11
CA ARG A 17 -0.65 -3.04 11.53
C ARG A 17 0.56 -2.35 10.91
N VAL A 18 1.55 -3.14 10.46
CA VAL A 18 2.75 -2.68 9.75
C VAL A 18 2.56 -2.86 8.24
N SER A 19 2.01 -4.01 7.85
CA SER A 19 1.83 -4.45 6.47
C SER A 19 0.34 -4.76 6.23
N PRO A 20 -0.50 -3.77 5.88
CA PRO A 20 -1.95 -3.97 5.70
C PRO A 20 -2.32 -5.07 4.69
N LEU A 21 -1.43 -5.36 3.72
CA LEU A 21 -1.54 -6.49 2.81
C LEU A 21 -1.56 -7.88 3.46
N ALA A 22 -1.16 -7.96 4.74
CA ALA A 22 -1.18 -9.18 5.54
C ALA A 22 -2.45 -9.32 6.38
N ALA A 23 -3.41 -8.39 6.28
CA ALA A 23 -4.69 -8.53 6.96
C ALA A 23 -5.50 -9.72 6.41
N ASP A 24 -6.08 -10.52 7.29
CA ASP A 24 -6.88 -11.69 6.91
C ASP A 24 -8.21 -11.30 6.20
N ASP A 25 -8.73 -10.11 6.51
CA ASP A 25 -9.96 -9.57 5.93
C ASP A 25 -9.82 -8.06 5.67
N LEU A 26 -10.15 -7.65 4.45
CA LEU A 26 -10.18 -6.27 3.99
C LEU A 26 -11.60 -5.82 3.61
N SER A 27 -12.61 -6.63 3.92
CA SER A 27 -14.02 -6.30 3.68
C SER A 27 -14.49 -5.16 4.58
N ASN A 28 -15.56 -4.47 4.16
CA ASN A 28 -16.19 -3.38 4.92
C ASN A 28 -15.29 -2.17 5.23
N LEU A 29 -14.17 -2.03 4.53
CA LEU A 29 -13.36 -0.82 4.58
C LEU A 29 -14.02 0.32 3.78
N PRO A 30 -13.73 1.59 4.13
CA PRO A 30 -14.25 2.72 3.37
C PRO A 30 -13.73 2.72 1.92
N PRO A 31 -14.46 3.34 0.97
CA PRO A 31 -13.95 3.57 -0.37
C PRO A 31 -12.56 4.20 -0.36
N ALA A 32 -11.69 3.75 -1.25
CA ALA A 32 -10.28 4.15 -1.27
C ALA A 32 -9.86 4.76 -2.61
N LEU A 33 -9.03 5.79 -2.53
CA LEU A 33 -8.23 6.29 -3.64
C LEU A 33 -6.79 5.86 -3.39
N ILE A 34 -6.20 5.12 -4.33
CA ILE A 34 -4.82 4.66 -4.28
C ILE A 34 -4.05 5.29 -5.43
N ILE A 35 -2.93 5.92 -5.11
CA ILE A 35 -2.07 6.59 -6.08
C ILE A 35 -0.69 5.94 -6.02
N THR A 36 -0.17 5.58 -7.19
CA THR A 36 1.19 5.06 -7.33
C THR A 36 1.99 5.88 -8.34
N ALA A 37 3.31 5.88 -8.21
CA ALA A 37 4.21 6.53 -9.16
C ALA A 37 5.07 5.48 -9.88
N GLU A 38 5.36 5.70 -11.17
CA GLU A 38 6.06 4.70 -12.00
C GLU A 38 7.42 4.30 -11.44
N PHE A 39 8.19 5.27 -10.94
CA PHE A 39 9.53 5.05 -10.40
C PHE A 39 9.54 5.09 -8.87
N ASP A 40 8.58 4.40 -8.23
CA ASP A 40 8.50 4.24 -6.79
C ASP A 40 8.76 2.77 -6.37
N PRO A 41 9.72 2.48 -5.48
CA PRO A 41 9.93 1.15 -4.92
C PRO A 41 8.69 0.54 -4.25
N LEU A 42 7.73 1.35 -3.80
CA LEU A 42 6.49 0.91 -3.16
C LEU A 42 5.35 0.69 -4.16
N ARG A 43 5.54 1.01 -5.45
CA ARG A 43 4.50 0.95 -6.49
C ARG A 43 3.78 -0.39 -6.50
N ASP A 44 4.54 -1.48 -6.56
CA ASP A 44 3.97 -2.81 -6.71
C ASP A 44 3.16 -3.25 -5.47
N GLN A 45 3.54 -2.76 -4.27
CA GLN A 45 2.77 -2.99 -3.04
C GLN A 45 1.46 -2.18 -3.05
N GLY A 46 1.50 -0.93 -3.53
CA GLY A 46 0.31 -0.11 -3.70
C GLY A 46 -0.69 -0.73 -4.68
N ILE A 47 -0.20 -1.24 -5.81
CA ILE A 47 -1.02 -1.97 -6.79
C ILE A 47 -1.63 -3.23 -6.15
N ALA A 48 -0.82 -4.04 -5.45
CA ALA A 48 -1.30 -5.25 -4.80
C ALA A 48 -2.43 -4.95 -3.79
N TYR A 49 -2.31 -3.86 -3.04
CA TYR A 49 -3.31 -3.49 -2.04
C TYR A 49 -4.61 -3.01 -2.69
N ALA A 50 -4.53 -2.26 -3.79
CA ALA A 50 -5.69 -1.88 -4.58
C ALA A 50 -6.46 -3.11 -5.10
N GLU A 51 -5.74 -4.11 -5.61
CA GLU A 51 -6.36 -5.35 -6.11
C GLU A 51 -7.01 -6.17 -4.98
N GLN A 52 -6.36 -6.29 -3.83
CA GLN A 52 -6.96 -7.01 -2.69
C GLN A 52 -8.22 -6.31 -2.15
N LEU A 53 -8.22 -4.98 -2.07
CA LEU A 53 -9.40 -4.22 -1.66
C LEU A 53 -10.57 -4.38 -2.65
N ARG A 54 -10.28 -4.35 -3.96
CA ARG A 54 -11.28 -4.63 -5.01
C ARG A 54 -11.85 -6.04 -4.87
N ALA A 55 -10.99 -7.03 -4.64
CA ALA A 55 -11.39 -8.41 -4.43
C ALA A 55 -12.26 -8.58 -3.17
N ALA A 56 -12.02 -7.79 -2.13
CA ALA A 56 -12.83 -7.74 -0.91
C ALA A 56 -14.14 -6.94 -1.06
N GLY A 57 -14.44 -6.41 -2.25
CA GLY A 57 -15.67 -5.67 -2.54
C GLY A 57 -15.64 -4.19 -2.14
N VAL A 58 -14.47 -3.66 -1.80
CA VAL A 58 -14.30 -2.24 -1.48
C VAL A 58 -14.25 -1.43 -2.78
N PRO A 59 -14.97 -0.29 -2.88
CA PRO A 59 -14.81 0.60 -4.02
C PRO A 59 -13.43 1.24 -4.04
N VAL A 60 -12.65 1.00 -5.10
CA VAL A 60 -11.28 1.50 -5.24
C VAL A 60 -11.06 2.19 -6.58
N GLU A 61 -10.66 3.46 -6.50
CA GLU A 61 -10.03 4.17 -7.60
C GLU A 61 -8.51 4.03 -7.47
N HIS A 62 -7.83 3.52 -8.49
CA HIS A 62 -6.37 3.41 -8.51
C HIS A 62 -5.81 4.07 -9.77
N THR A 63 -4.85 4.95 -9.58
CA THR A 63 -4.18 5.68 -10.66
C THR A 63 -2.67 5.58 -10.50
N ASN A 64 -2.00 5.05 -11.53
CA ASN A 64 -0.55 5.16 -11.65
C ASN A 64 -0.19 6.43 -12.41
N TYR A 65 0.76 7.19 -11.90
CA TYR A 65 1.32 8.35 -12.57
C TYR A 65 2.66 8.00 -13.21
N ASP A 66 2.65 7.96 -14.55
CA ASP A 66 3.82 7.68 -15.36
C ASP A 66 4.82 8.85 -15.29
N GLY A 67 6.11 8.54 -15.32
CA GLY A 67 7.20 9.51 -15.21
C GLY A 67 7.44 10.07 -13.80
N GLN A 68 6.59 9.73 -12.81
CA GLN A 68 6.70 10.25 -11.45
C GLN A 68 7.55 9.37 -10.53
N VAL A 69 8.05 9.95 -9.45
CA VAL A 69 8.82 9.29 -8.38
C VAL A 69 8.12 9.44 -7.03
N CYS A 70 8.47 8.58 -6.06
CA CYS A 70 8.00 8.68 -4.68
C CYS A 70 8.22 10.11 -4.12
N ASN A 71 7.19 10.69 -3.49
CA ASN A 71 7.16 12.04 -2.90
C ASN A 71 7.25 13.23 -3.89
N LEU A 72 7.04 13.02 -5.19
CA LEU A 72 6.90 14.13 -6.13
C LEU A 72 5.43 14.55 -6.23
N ASN A 73 5.01 15.47 -5.37
CA ASN A 73 3.73 16.18 -5.50
C ASN A 73 3.99 17.51 -6.19
N ARG A 74 3.99 17.54 -7.52
CA ARG A 74 4.06 18.79 -8.29
C ARG A 74 2.93 18.89 -9.30
#